data_AF-A0A2D8MU85-F1
#
_entry.id   AF-A0A2D8MU85-F1
#
_cell.length_a   1.000
_cell.length_b   1.000
_cell.length_c   1.000
_cell.angle_alpha   90.00
_cell.angle_beta   90.00
_cell.angle_gamma   90.00
#
_symmetry.space_group_name_H-M   'P 1'
#
loop_
_entity.id
_entity.type
_entity.pdbx_description
1 polymer ?
#
loop_
_entity_poly.entity_id
_entity_poly.type
_entity_poly.pdbx_seq_one_letter_code
_entity_poly.pdbx_strand_id
1 'polypeptide(L)' 'YHQGRVPLHTVRADIDYEISEAKTTYGVIGIKVWIYKGDIIPTAENLLAIKTERIERSSAVNQGQSQQKKGNN' A
#
# COMPACT_ATOMS: atom_id res chain seq x y z
N TYR A 1 11.29 16.32 -7.68
CA TYR A 1 10.85 17.52 -6.95
C TYR A 1 10.24 17.04 -5.64
N HIS A 2 10.73 17.47 -4.47
CA HIS A 2 10.12 17.11 -3.18
C HIS A 2 9.50 18.37 -2.58
N GLN A 3 8.22 18.31 -2.23
CA GLN A 3 7.46 19.36 -1.57
C GLN A 3 6.98 18.78 -0.23
N GLY A 4 7.29 19.46 0.88
CA GLY A 4 6.94 18.99 2.24
C GLY A 4 8.02 18.16 2.94
N ARG A 5 7.74 17.65 4.14
CA ARG A 5 8.68 16.85 4.95
C ARG A 5 8.33 15.36 4.86
N VAL A 6 9.32 14.52 4.57
CA VAL A 6 9.21 13.05 4.66
C VAL A 6 10.24 12.54 5.68
N PRO A 7 9.85 12.29 6.93
CA PRO A 7 10.78 11.89 7.99
C PRO A 7 11.10 10.38 7.91
N LEU A 8 12.06 10.00 7.06
CA LEU A 8 12.42 8.59 6.80
C LEU A 8 13.03 7.83 7.99
N HIS A 9 13.56 8.53 8.99
CA HIS A 9 14.15 7.92 10.19
C HIS A 9 13.17 7.82 11.36
N THR A 10 11.95 8.35 11.22
CA THR A 10 10.95 8.35 12.29
C THR A 10 10.07 7.11 12.16
N VAL A 11 10.27 6.12 13.05
CA VAL A 11 9.55 4.82 13.00
C VAL A 11 8.03 4.98 13.14
N ARG A 12 7.57 6.00 13.88
CA ARG A 12 6.14 6.28 14.06
C ARG A 12 5.49 6.99 12.87
N ALA A 13 6.26 7.40 11.86
CA ALA A 13 5.71 8.06 10.69
C ALA A 13 4.95 7.04 9.83
N ASP A 14 3.70 7.35 9.51
CA ASP A 14 2.91 6.62 8.53
C ASP A 14 3.40 6.99 7.13
N ILE A 15 4.09 6.05 6.49
CA ILE A 15 4.68 6.23 5.17
C ILE A 15 4.22 5.08 4.28
N ASP A 16 3.40 5.42 3.28
CA ASP A 16 3.12 4.50 2.18
C ASP A 16 4.30 4.51 1.22
N TYR A 17 4.74 3.32 0.83
CA TYR A 17 5.86 3.11 -0.07
C TYR A 17 5.47 2.18 -1.21
N GLU A 18 5.74 2.60 -2.44
CA GLU A 18 5.51 1.79 -3.62
C GLU A 18 6.61 1.99 -4.68
N ILE A 19 6.88 0.93 -5.43
CA ILE A 19 7.76 0.94 -6.60
C ILE A 19 6.93 0.52 -7.81
N SER A 20 7.07 1.24 -8.91
CA SER A 20 6.46 0.88 -10.19
C SER A 20 7.43 1.11 -11.34
N GLU A 21 7.29 0.34 -12.41
CA GLU A 21 8.12 0.40 -13.60
C GLU A 21 7.31 0.91 -14.79
N ALA A 22 7.81 1.96 -15.45
CA ALA A 22 7.23 2.49 -16.67
C ALA A 22 8.01 1.98 -17.89
N LYS A 23 7.35 1.19 -18.75
CA LYS A 23 7.91 0.73 -20.02
C LYS A 23 7.75 1.82 -21.08
N THR A 24 8.86 2.33 -21.59
CA THR A 24 8.90 3.39 -22.62
C THR A 24 9.63 2.87 -23.86
N THR A 25 9.52 3.59 -24.98
CA THR A 25 10.12 3.23 -26.26
C THR A 25 11.63 3.01 -26.20
N TYR A 26 12.31 3.69 -25.27
CA TYR A 26 13.77 3.65 -25.11
C TYR A 26 14.24 2.80 -23.93
N GLY A 27 13.32 2.14 -23.20
CA GLY A 27 13.65 1.29 -22.05
C GLY A 27 12.69 1.43 -20.88
N VAL A 28 13.12 0.98 -19.71
CA VAL A 28 12.31 0.96 -18.49
C VAL A 28 12.76 2.07 -17.53
N ILE A 29 11.79 2.85 -17.02
CA ILE A 29 12.00 3.88 -16.00
C ILE A 29 11.45 3.35 -14.68
N GLY A 30 12.30 3.28 -13.66
CA GLY A 30 11.87 2.96 -12.29
C GLY A 30 11.31 4.19 -11.58
N ILE A 31 10.12 4.07 -10.99
CA ILE A 31 9.46 5.09 -10.20
C ILE A 31 9.41 4.60 -8.74
N LYS A 32 9.88 5.44 -7.82
CA LYS A 32 9.88 5.17 -6.38
C LYS A 32 9.09 6.29 -5.69
N VAL A 33 8.01 5.93 -5.02
CA VAL A 33 7.08 6.90 -4.41
C VAL A 33 7.00 6.67 -2.91
N TRP A 34 7.02 7.77 -2.17
CA TRP A 34 6.77 7.82 -0.73
C TRP A 34 5.70 8.85 -0.43
N ILE A 35 4.69 8.47 0.34
CA ILE A 35 3.60 9.36 0.76
C ILE A 35 3.59 9.38 2.29
N TYR A 36 3.91 10.53 2.88
CA TYR A 36 3.82 10.75 4.32
C TYR A 36 2.39 11.19 4.70
N LYS A 37 1.69 10.37 5.48
CA LYS A 37 0.30 10.62 5.91
C LYS A 37 0.18 11.27 7.30
N GLY A 38 1.28 11.34 8.04
CA GLY A 38 1.31 11.83 9.42
C GLY A 38 2.01 10.85 10.36
N ASP A 39 1.96 11.11 11.67
CA ASP A 39 2.48 10.18 12.68
C ASP A 39 1.35 9.26 13.19
N ILE A 40 1.61 7.96 13.29
CA ILE A 40 0.69 7.01 13.93
C ILE A 40 0.86 7.13 15.44
N ILE A 41 -0.16 7.70 16.09
CA ILE A 41 -0.28 7.65 17.55
C ILE A 41 -1.11 6.40 17.88
N PRO A 42 -0.63 5.49 18.75
CA PRO A 42 -1.37 4.29 19.13
C PRO A 42 -2.57 4.66 20.02
N THR A 43 -3.66 5.07 19.39
CA THR A 43 -4.97 5.27 20.00
C THR A 43 -5.87 4.06 19.69
N ALA A 44 -6.88 3.82 20.52
CA ALA A 44 -7.84 2.75 20.31
C ALA A 44 -8.52 2.86 18.92
N GLU A 45 -8.84 4.07 18.49
CA GLU A 45 -9.43 4.37 17.17
C GLU A 45 -8.51 3.97 16.01
N ASN A 46 -7.24 4.39 16.04
CA ASN A 46 -6.26 4.06 14.99
C ASN A 46 -6.01 2.55 14.90
N LEU A 47 -5.99 1.84 16.04
CA LEU A 47 -5.83 0.40 16.06
C LEU A 47 -7.04 -0.33 15.46
N LEU A 48 -8.26 0.16 15.70
CA LEU A 48 -9.47 -0.38 15.10
C LEU A 48 -9.49 -0.16 13.58
N ALA A 49 -9.12 1.04 13.12
CA ALA A 49 -9.01 1.36 11.70
C ALA A 49 -8.03 0.41 10.98
N ILE A 50 -6.81 0.25 11.50
CA ILE A 50 -5.79 -0.67 10.95
C ILE A 50 -6.29 -2.12 10.93
N LYS A 51 -7.01 -2.54 11.97
CA LYS A 51 -7.55 -3.90 12.07
C LYS A 51 -8.63 -4.14 11.01
N THR A 52 -9.55 -3.20 10.83
CA THR A 52 -10.62 -3.27 9.83
C THR A 52 -10.05 -3.30 8.41
N GLU A 53 -9.13 -2.39 8.07
CA GLU A 53 -8.51 -2.37 6.74
C GLU A 53 -7.78 -3.67 6.37
N ARG A 54 -7.14 -4.31 7.35
CA ARG A 54 -6.48 -5.60 7.15
C ARG A 54 -7.49 -6.71 6.87
N ILE A 55 -8.60 -6.72 7.61
CA ILE A 55 -9.70 -7.68 7.42
C ILE A 55 -10.30 -7.52 6.02
N GLU A 56 -10.62 -6.30 5.61
CA GLU A 56 -11.18 -6.02 4.28
C GLU A 56 -10.24 -6.45 3.14
N ARG A 57 -8.95 -6.09 3.22
CA ARG A 57 -7.94 -6.55 2.26
C ARG A 57 -7.85 -8.08 2.18
N SER A 58 -7.88 -8.77 3.32
CA SER A 58 -7.87 -10.25 3.35
C SER A 58 -9.14 -10.86 2.75
N SER A 59 -10.29 -10.20 2.90
CA SER A 59 -11.55 -10.67 2.33
C SER A 59 -11.61 -10.51 0.81
N ALA A 60 -11.05 -9.42 0.27
CA ALA A 60 -10.98 -9.17 -1.17
C ALA A 60 -10.06 -10.16 -1.91
N VAL A 61 -8.92 -10.55 -1.30
CA VAL A 61 -8.00 -11.55 -1.88
C VAL A 61 -8.67 -12.93 -2.04
N ASN A 62 -9.55 -13.31 -1.12
CA ASN A 62 -10.22 -14.62 -1.16
C ASN A 62 -11.28 -14.72 -2.27
N GLN A 63 -11.90 -13.61 -2.67
CA GLN A 63 -12.94 -13.60 -3.72
C GLN A 63 -12.35 -13.77 -5.14
N GLY A 64 -11.12 -13.32 -5.37
CA GLY A 64 -10.45 -13.47 -6.67
C GLY A 64 -10.08 -14.92 -7.01
N GLN A 65 -9.85 -15.77 -6.02
CA GLN A 65 -9.44 -17.17 -6.23
C GLN A 65 -10.61 -18.13 -6.50
N SER A 66 -11.84 -17.74 -6.17
CA SER A 66 -13.01 -18.62 -6.28
C SER A 66 -13.66 -18.63 -7.69
N GLN A 67 -13.32 -17.67 -8.57
CA GLN A 67 -13.85 -17.63 -9.94
C GLN A 67 -13.04 -18.46 -10.95
N GLN A 68 -11.77 -18.77 -10.69
CA GLN A 68 -10.94 -19.56 -11.61
C GLN A 68 -11.15 -21.08 -11.54
N LYS A 69 -11.91 -21.59 -10.57
CA LYS A 69 -12.17 -23.04 -10.39
C LYS A 69 -13.42 -23.58 -11.11
N LYS A 70 -14.15 -22.79 -11.91
CA LYS A 70 -15.38 -23.24 -12.61
C LYS A 70 -15.18 -23.59 -14.11
N GLY A 71 -13.95 -23.72 -14.58
CA GLY A 71 -13.63 -23.86 -16.02
C GLY A 71 -13.16 -25.22 -16.51
N ASN A 72 -13.16 -26.28 -15.70
CA ASN A 72 -12.73 -27.61 -16.14
C ASN A 72 -13.80 -28.67 -15.85
N ASN A 73 -14.65 -28.92 -16.85
CA ASN A 73 -15.13 -30.23 -17.32
C ASN A 73 -16.10 -30.03 -18.49
#